data_AF-A0A846GGL6-F1
#
_entry.id   AF-A0A846GGL6-F1
#
_cell.length_a   1.000
_cell.length_b   1.000
_cell.length_c   1.000
_cell.angle_alpha   90.00
_cell.angle_beta   90.00
_cell.angle_gamma   90.00
#
_symmetry.space_group_name_H-M   'P 1'
#
loop_
_entity.id
_entity.type
_entity.pdbx_description
1 polymer ?
#
loop_
_entity_poly.entity_id
_entity_poly.type
_entity_poly.pdbx_seq_one_letter_code
_entity_poly.pdbx_strand_id
1 'polypeptide(L)' 'MKGLIPAGFKLRLLTENGENFENNEAVSTHAVEKLYVDVILEPGEGLIWEIEPIPDDFSREILRF' A
#
# COMPACT_ATOMS: atom_id res chain seq x y z
N MET A 1 -15.24 -18.12 1.82
CA MET A 1 -13.98 -17.96 2.61
C MET A 1 -13.30 -16.71 2.11
N LYS A 2 -12.95 -15.75 2.98
CA LYS A 2 -11.96 -14.72 2.62
C LYS A 2 -10.59 -15.42 2.61
N GLY A 3 -9.84 -15.28 1.52
CA GLY A 3 -8.46 -15.78 1.45
C GLY A 3 -7.53 -14.95 2.34
N LEU A 4 -6.57 -15.60 2.99
CA LEU A 4 -5.49 -14.91 3.69
C LEU A 4 -4.48 -14.36 2.68
N ILE A 5 -3.89 -13.21 2.98
CA ILE A 5 -2.74 -12.66 2.25
C ILE A 5 -1.51 -13.52 2.60
N PRO A 6 -0.87 -14.21 1.64
CA PRO A 6 0.32 -15.02 1.90
C PRO A 6 1.53 -14.19 2.30
N ALA A 7 2.49 -14.81 2.97
CA ALA A 7 3.78 -14.19 3.27
C ALA A 7 4.50 -13.73 1.98
N GLY A 8 5.21 -12.61 2.07
CA GLY A 8 5.94 -11.98 0.97
C GLY A 8 5.14 -10.92 0.22
N PHE A 9 3.83 -10.81 0.44
CA PHE A 9 3.05 -9.69 -0.07
C PHE A 9 3.41 -8.39 0.66
N LYS A 10 3.46 -7.31 -0.11
CA LYS A 10 3.74 -5.96 0.39
C LYS A 10 2.63 -5.01 -0.02
N LEU A 11 2.26 -4.12 0.88
CA LEU A 11 1.49 -2.91 0.62
C LEU A 11 2.43 -1.72 0.79
N ARG A 12 2.43 -0.78 -0.15
CA ARG A 12 3.23 0.45 -0.08
C ARG A 12 2.38 1.66 -0.44
N LEU A 13 2.63 2.76 0.25
CA LEU A 13 2.14 4.09 -0.09
C LEU A 13 3.31 4.94 -0.59
N LEU A 14 3.06 5.77 -1.59
CA LEU A 14 4.02 6.72 -2.15
C LEU A 14 3.40 8.11 -2.10
N THR A 15 4.23 9.15 -2.17
CA THR A 15 3.73 10.51 -2.42
C THR A 15 2.97 10.55 -3.76
N GLU A 16 2.19 11.60 -4.02
CA GLU A 16 1.54 11.79 -5.33
C GLU A 16 2.51 11.82 -6.53
N ASN A 17 3.80 12.06 -6.27
CA ASN A 17 4.87 12.03 -7.26
C ASN A 17 5.54 10.65 -7.40
N GLY A 18 5.08 9.64 -6.64
CA GLY A 18 5.63 8.29 -6.63
C GLY A 18 6.90 8.13 -5.79
N GLU A 19 7.18 9.05 -4.86
CA GLU A 19 8.36 9.00 -4.00
C GLU A 19 8.09 8.19 -2.73
N ASN A 20 9.14 7.54 -2.22
CA ASN A 20 9.07 6.83 -0.94
C ASN A 20 9.18 7.81 0.23
N PHE A 21 8.60 7.41 1.36
CA PHE A 21 8.72 8.12 2.63
C PHE A 21 8.88 7.13 3.79
N GLU A 22 9.18 7.64 4.98
CA GLU A 22 9.45 6.80 6.15
C GLU A 22 8.20 6.01 6.57
N ASN A 23 8.37 4.71 6.87
CA ASN A 23 7.30 3.82 7.31
C ASN A 23 6.12 3.69 6.32
N ASN A 24 6.38 3.86 5.03
CA ASN A 24 5.37 3.86 3.98
C ASN A 24 4.93 2.46 3.49
N GLU A 25 5.45 1.38 4.08
CA GLU A 25 5.17 0.02 3.62
C GLU A 25 4.90 -0.97 4.75
N ALA A 26 4.11 -1.98 4.42
CA ALA A 26 3.80 -3.11 5.28
C ALA A 26 4.03 -4.41 4.49
N VAL A 27 4.80 -5.33 5.07
CA VAL A 27 5.11 -6.64 4.46
C VAL A 27 4.56 -7.75 5.34
N SER A 28 3.83 -8.66 4.72
CA SER A 28 3.37 -9.89 5.37
C SER A 28 4.55 -10.87 5.55
N THR A 29 4.84 -11.26 6.79
CA THR A 29 5.87 -12.27 7.10
C THR A 29 5.29 -13.68 7.28
N HIS A 30 3.96 -13.76 7.42
CA HIS A 30 3.15 -14.97 7.55
C HIS A 30 1.77 -14.69 6.94
N ALA A 31 0.91 -15.70 6.85
CA ALA A 31 -0.43 -15.52 6.31
C ALA A 31 -1.28 -14.62 7.23
N VAL A 32 -1.80 -13.50 6.70
CA VAL A 32 -2.54 -12.50 7.47
C VAL A 32 -3.88 -12.14 6.83
N GLU A 33 -4.83 -11.64 7.62
CA GLU A 33 -6.13 -11.20 7.10
C GLU A 33 -6.08 -9.84 6.41
N LYS A 34 -5.13 -8.97 6.80
CA LYS A 34 -4.99 -7.61 6.30
C LYS A 34 -3.56 -7.10 6.41
N LEU A 35 -3.19 -6.21 5.49
CA LEU A 35 -2.05 -5.31 5.60
C LEU A 35 -2.57 -3.88 5.68
N TYR A 36 -1.89 -3.04 6.45
CA TYR A 36 -2.22 -1.62 6.59
C TYR A 36 -0.95 -0.83 6.87
N VAL A 37 -0.95 0.42 6.44
CA VAL A 37 0.10 1.42 6.71
C VAL A 37 -0.59 2.60 7.39
N ASP A 38 -0.13 2.96 8.58
CA ASP A 38 -0.66 4.11 9.31
C ASP A 38 0.05 5.38 8.82
N VAL A 39 -0.73 6.40 8.47
CA VAL A 39 -0.23 7.68 7.93
C VAL A 39 -0.84 8.85 8.67
N ILE A 40 -0.07 9.93 8.79
CA ILE A 40 -0.54 11.25 9.21
C ILE A 40 -0.58 12.10 7.94
N LEU A 41 -1.73 12.71 7.68
CA LEU A 41 -1.99 13.45 6.44
C LEU A 41 -2.55 14.84 6.75
N GLU A 42 -2.19 15.81 5.91
CA GLU A 42 -2.83 17.11 5.85
C GLU A 42 -3.94 17.16 4.77
N PRO A 43 -4.98 17.99 4.93
CA PRO A 43 -6.01 18.14 3.90
C PRO A 43 -5.42 18.59 2.56
N GLY A 44 -5.80 17.91 1.48
CA GLY A 44 -5.30 18.14 0.13
C GLY A 44 -4.11 17.28 -0.27
N GLU A 45 -3.47 16.58 0.67
CA GLU A 45 -2.38 15.66 0.37
C GLU A 45 -2.86 14.49 -0.51
N GLY A 46 -1.97 14.07 -1.41
CA GLY A 46 -2.20 12.97 -2.35
C GLY A 46 -1.22 11.84 -2.11
N LEU A 47 -1.72 10.61 -2.09
CA LEU A 47 -0.90 9.40 -2.01
C LEU A 47 -1.22 8.44 -3.16
N ILE A 48 -0.21 7.72 -3.63
CA ILE A 48 -0.37 6.56 -4.51
C ILE A 48 -0.24 5.30 -3.65
N TRP A 49 -1.04 4.28 -3.93
CA TRP A 49 -0.90 2.96 -3.30
C TRP A 49 -0.39 1.93 -4.30
N GLU A 50 0.34 0.94 -3.81
CA GLU A 50 0.86 -0.19 -4.58
C GLU A 50 0.85 -1.48 -3.77
N ILE A 51 0.76 -2.61 -4.47
CA ILE A 51 1.00 -3.94 -3.89
C ILE A 51 2.08 -4.69 -4.67
N GLU A 52 2.91 -5.46 -3.96
CA GLU A 52 3.83 -6.42 -4.57
C GLU A 52 3.42 -7.85 -4.17
N PRO A 53 3.30 -8.79 -5.12
CA PRO A 53 3.48 -8.62 -6.56
C PRO A 53 2.40 -7.72 -7.19
N ILE A 54 2.80 -6.95 -8.22
CA ILE A 54 1.91 -6.08 -8.97
C ILE A 54 1.02 -6.95 -9.89
N PRO A 55 -0.31 -6.90 -9.78
CA PRO A 55 -1.21 -7.58 -10.70
C PRO A 55 -1.11 -7.02 -12.13
N ASP A 56 -1.35 -7.85 -13.15
CA ASP A 56 -1.24 -7.45 -14.56
C ASP A 56 -2.17 -6.27 -14.93
N ASP A 57 -3.37 -6.21 -14.35
CA ASP A 57 -4.36 -5.16 -14.61
C ASP A 57 -4.32 -4.04 -13.56
N PHE A 58 -3.22 -3.91 -12.81
CA PHE A 58 -3.08 -2.88 -11.79
C PHE A 58 -2.74 -1.53 -12.41
N SER A 59 -3.60 -0.55 -12.14
CA SER A 59 -3.34 0.86 -12.45
C SER A 59 -3.13 1.63 -11.16
N ARG A 60 -2.10 2.48 -11.13
CA ARG A 60 -1.87 3.41 -10.03
C ARG A 60 -2.97 4.45 -9.99
N GLU A 61 -3.45 4.74 -8.80
CA GLU A 61 -4.45 5.78 -8.54
C GLU A 61 -3.95 6.70 -7.43
N ILE A 62 -4.32 7.99 -7.51
CA ILE A 62 -4.04 8.96 -6.45
C ILE A 62 -5.25 9.03 -5.52
N LEU A 63 -5.04 8.66 -4.28
CA LEU A 63 -5.95 8.88 -3.17
C LEU A 63 -5.80 10.32 -2.69
N ARG A 64 -6.91 11.05 -2.53
CA ARG A 64 -6.96 12.43 -2.03
C ARG A 64 -7.66 12.45 -0.68
N PHE A 65 -7.08 13.18 0.28
CA PHE A 65 -7.56 13.26 1.65
C PHE A 65 -7.91 14.70 2.05
#